data_AF-A0A1J6W776-F1
#
_entry.id   AF-A0A1J6W776-F1
#
_cell.length_a   1.000
_cell.length_b   1.000
_cell.length_c   1.000
_cell.angle_alpha   90.00
_cell.angle_beta   90.00
_cell.angle_gamma   90.00
#
_symmetry.space_group_name_H-M   'P 1'
#
loop_
_entity.id
_entity.type
_entity.pdbx_description
1 polymer ?
#
loop_
_entity_poly.entity_id
_entity_poly.type
_entity_poly.pdbx_seq_one_letter_code
_entity_poly.pdbx_strand_id
1 'polypeptide(L)' 'MYKKICTRCTRASFSSSETGHWLCPSCGKDLSDHPFYDSKTFRNINDKVLPIKKKLEAYRKDFR' A
#
# COMPACT_ATOMS: atom_id res chain seq x y z
N MET A 1 2.06 4.65 9.54
CA MET A 1 2.58 3.38 10.08
C MET A 1 1.91 2.28 9.29
N TYR A 2 2.71 1.43 8.67
CA TYR A 2 2.27 0.50 7.64
C TYR A 2 2.41 -0.94 8.14
N LYS A 3 1.57 -1.84 7.63
CA LYS A 3 1.70 -3.26 7.87
C LYS A 3 1.77 -4.05 6.57
N LYS A 4 2.68 -5.02 6.50
CA LYS A 4 2.74 -6.04 5.44
C LYS A 4 2.52 -7.42 6.07
N ILE A 5 1.82 -8.30 5.37
CA ILE A 5 1.63 -9.68 5.84
C ILE A 5 2.68 -10.55 5.15
N CYS A 6 3.52 -11.21 5.95
CA CYS A 6 4.49 -12.14 5.40
C CYS A 6 3.79 -13.43 4.96
N THR A 7 3.99 -13.84 3.70
CA THR A 7 3.43 -15.10 3.17
C THR A 7 4.04 -16.36 3.79
N ARG A 8 5.25 -16.28 4.33
CA ARG A 8 5.89 -17.40 5.02
C ARG A 8 5.46 -17.52 6.48
N CYS A 9 5.56 -16.43 7.22
CA CYS A 9 5.25 -16.45 8.65
C CYS A 9 3.76 -16.30 8.93
N THR A 10 2.96 -15.86 7.95
CA THR A 10 1.56 -15.44 8.13
C THR A 10 1.37 -14.38 9.23
N ARG A 11 2.44 -13.66 9.59
CA ARG A 11 2.45 -12.61 10.60
C ARG A 11 2.49 -11.23 9.95
N ALA A 12 1.85 -10.26 10.61
CA ALA A 12 1.95 -8.86 10.25
C ALA A 12 3.31 -8.32 10.69
N SER A 13 4.06 -7.77 9.74
CA SER A 13 5.23 -6.93 9.99
C SER A 13 4.79 -5.48 9.94
N PHE A 14 5.29 -4.66 10.86
CA PHE A 14 5.01 -3.22 10.87
C PHE A 14 6.27 -2.44 10.49
N SER A 15 6.09 -1.37 9.72
CA SER A 15 7.17 -0.44 9.37
C SER A 15 6.65 0.99 9.35
N SER A 16 7.54 1.93 9.62
CA SER A 16 7.26 3.37 9.51
C SER A 16 7.43 3.89 8.08
N SER A 17 8.06 3.12 7.19
CA SER A 17 8.30 3.50 5.79
C SER A 17 7.42 2.70 4.82
N GLU A 18 6.86 3.39 3.84
CA GLU A 18 6.08 2.82 2.73
C GLU A 18 6.96 2.25 1.61
N THR A 19 8.10 2.91 1.37
CA THR A 19 9.02 2.63 0.26
C THR A 19 10.35 2.09 0.76
N GLY A 20 10.93 1.15 0.02
CA GLY A 20 12.27 0.60 0.27
C GLY A 20 12.27 -0.90 0.55
N HIS A 21 13.47 -1.43 0.81
CA HIS A 21 13.65 -2.84 1.16
C HIS A 21 12.94 -3.16 2.47
N TRP A 22 11.93 -4.02 2.40
CA TRP A 22 11.19 -4.46 3.58
C TRP A 22 11.45 -5.93 3.82
N LEU A 23 12.30 -6.24 4.80
CA LEU A 23 12.54 -7.62 5.22
C LEU A 23 11.61 -8.00 6.37
N CYS A 24 11.07 -9.22 6.33
CA CYS A 24 10.31 -9.76 7.44
C CYS A 24 11.24 -9.96 8.66
N PRO A 25 10.94 -9.41 9.85
CA PRO A 25 11.81 -9.54 11.02
C PRO A 25 11.87 -10.98 11.56
N SER A 26 10.93 -11.84 11.18
CA SER A 26 10.88 -13.22 11.67
C SER A 26 11.60 -14.22 10.76
N CYS A 27 11.64 -13.99 9.45
CA CYS A 27 12.22 -14.95 8.49
C CYS A 27 13.22 -14.35 7.50
N GLY A 28 13.45 -13.04 7.55
CA GLY A 28 14.34 -12.34 6.62
C GLY A 28 13.85 -12.31 5.17
N LYS A 29 12.63 -12.78 4.87
CA LYS A 29 12.09 -12.74 3.51
C LYS A 29 11.81 -11.30 3.08
N ASP A 30 12.19 -10.98 1.85
CA ASP A 30 11.83 -9.72 1.24
C ASP A 30 10.32 -9.63 0.96
N LEU A 31 9.74 -8.53 1.44
CA LEU A 31 8.35 -8.13 1.33
C LEU A 31 8.23 -6.84 0.54
N SER A 32 9.28 -6.38 -0.15
CA SER A 32 9.30 -5.11 -0.88
C SER A 32 8.21 -5.10 -1.95
N ASP A 33 8.04 -6.22 -2.63
CA ASP A 33 7.00 -6.46 -3.65
C ASP A 33 5.58 -6.68 -3.09
N HIS A 34 5.46 -6.91 -1.78
CA HIS A 34 4.16 -7.20 -1.17
C HIS A 34 3.35 -5.91 -0.89
N PRO A 35 2.02 -5.94 -1.08
CA PRO A 35 1.15 -4.81 -0.77
C PRO A 35 1.21 -4.48 0.73
N PHE A 36 1.33 -3.20 1.03
CA PHE A 36 1.25 -2.66 2.39
C PHE A 36 -0.12 -2.05 2.65
N TYR A 37 -0.53 -2.12 3.91
CA TYR A 37 -1.80 -1.61 4.41
C TYR A 37 -1.53 -0.57 5.49
N ASP A 38 -2.48 0.33 5.71
CA ASP A 38 -2.37 1.25 6.82
C ASP A 38 -2.52 0.46 8.14
N SER A 39 -1.70 0.76 9.14
CA SER A 39 -1.80 0.07 10.42
C SER A 39 -3.05 0.49 11.19
N LYS A 40 -3.58 1.69 10.94
CA LYS A 40 -4.76 2.25 11.65
C LYS A 40 -6.06 2.00 10.91
N THR A 41 -6.01 1.79 9.60
CA THR A 41 -7.20 1.63 8.76
C THR A 41 -7.09 0.34 7.96
N PHE A 42 -8.12 -0.51 7.96
CA PHE A 42 -8.19 -1.71 7.10
C PHE A 42 -8.29 -1.41 5.59
N ARG A 43 -8.00 -0.17 5.17
CA ARG A 43 -8.03 0.26 3.78
C ARG A 43 -6.68 -0.05 3.14
N ASN A 44 -6.72 -0.64 1.94
CA ASN A 44 -5.53 -0.70 1.10
C ASN A 44 -5.17 0.73 0.69
N ILE A 45 -3.94 1.18 0.94
CA ILE A 45 -3.56 2.57 0.68
C ILE A 45 -3.46 2.83 -0.83
N ASN A 46 -3.26 1.78 -1.64
CA ASN A 46 -3.28 1.85 -3.09
C ASN A 46 -4.68 2.20 -3.64
N ASP A 47 -5.74 2.07 -2.83
CA ASP A 47 -7.10 2.50 -3.15
C ASP A 47 -7.24 4.03 -3.20
N LYS A 48 -6.28 4.79 -2.63
CA LYS A 48 -6.28 6.26 -2.69
C LYS A 48 -5.90 6.81 -4.06
N VAL A 49 -5.41 5.98 -4.98
CA VAL A 49 -5.29 6.37 -6.38
C VAL A 49 -6.68 6.30 -7.00
N LEU A 50 -7.53 7.29 -6.68
CA LEU A 50 -8.67 7.63 -7.53
C LEU A 50 -8.15 7.58 -8.97
N PRO A 51 -8.75 6.76 -9.86
CA PRO A 51 -8.22 6.60 -11.19
C PRO A 51 -8.14 7.99 -11.80
N ILE A 52 -6.92 8.46 -12.05
CA ILE A 52 -6.62 9.82 -12.51
C ILE A 52 -7.51 10.15 -13.74
N LYS A 53 -7.85 9.12 -14.52
CA LYS A 53 -8.87 9.13 -15.57
C LYS A 53 -10.21 9.76 -15.15
N LYS A 54 -10.84 9.34 -14.04
CA LYS A 54 -12.13 9.89 -13.60
C LYS A 54 -12.04 11.38 -13.21
N LYS A 55 -10.93 11.81 -12.61
CA LYS A 55 -10.70 13.23 -12.30
C LYS A 55 -10.46 14.05 -13.58
N LEU A 56 -9.69 13.53 -14.52
CA LEU A 56 -9.47 14.15 -15.84
C LEU A 56 -10.77 14.30 -16.63
N GLU A 57 -11.62 13.27 -16.63
CA GLU A 57 -12.92 13.33 -17.32
C GLU A 57 -13.87 14.35 -16.70
N ALA A 58 -13.91 14.44 -15.37
CA ALA A 58 -14.68 15.48 -14.68
C ALA A 58 -14.19 16.89 -15.04
N TYR A 59 -12.87 17.12 -15.01
CA TYR A 59 -12.28 18.41 -15.41
C TYR A 59 -12.57 18.76 -16.87
N ARG A 60 -12.53 17.77 -17.78
CA ARG A 60 -12.81 17.98 -19.22
C ARG A 60 -14.27 18.34 -19.49
N LYS A 61 -15.20 17.94 -18.62
CA LYS A 61 -16.64 18.21 -18.76
C LYS A 61 -17.04 19.62 -18.33
N ASP A 62 -16.24 20.26 -17.48
CA ASP A 62 -16.49 21.61 -16.94
C ASP A 62 -16.17 22.73 -17.93
N PHE A 63 -15.39 22.46 -18.98
CA PHE A 63 -14.98 23.44 -20.01
C PHE A 63 -15.70 23.26 -21.36
N ARG A 64 -16.89 22.67 -21.39
CA ARG A 64 -17.69 22.47 -22.61
C ARG A 64 -19.04 23.17 -22.56
#